data_AF-A0A9E5L1J7-F1
#
_entry.id   AF-A0A9E5L1J7-F1
#
_cell.length_a   1.000
_cell.length_b   1.000
_cell.length_c   1.000
_cell.angle_alpha   90.00
_cell.angle_beta   90.00
_cell.angle_gamma   90.00
#
_symmetry.space_group_name_H-M   'P 1'
#
loop_
_entity.id
_entity.type
_entity.pdbx_description
1 polymer ?
#
loop_
_entity_poly.entity_id
_entity_poly.type
_entity_poly.pdbx_seq_one_letter_code
_entity_poly.pdbx_strand_id
1 'polypeptide(L)'
;MFNLFGKPTNQPTNQVTHNQASNNMADFLAAGTVSTRDLIAPSYVEVDFNNLKIDDKFYRTLYVVGYPRYVSPNWLYSLITFDHPLYISMYIYPT
;
A
#
# COMPACT_ATOMS: atom_id res chain seq x y z
N MET A 1 52.46 50.15 -8.11
CA MET A 1 52.14 48.79 -7.67
C MET A 1 50.64 48.73 -7.38
N PHE A 2 49.89 48.00 -8.22
CA PHE A 2 48.50 47.51 -8.12
C PHE A 2 47.30 48.46 -7.91
N ASN A 3 46.34 48.32 -8.83
CA ASN A 3 44.98 48.87 -8.83
C ASN A 3 44.03 47.74 -8.36
N LEU A 4 43.14 47.97 -7.38
CA LEU A 4 42.17 46.97 -6.87
C LEU A 4 40.73 47.53 -6.78
N PHE A 5 40.40 48.56 -7.56
CA PHE A 5 39.03 49.08 -7.67
C PHE A 5 38.17 48.18 -8.59
N GLY A 6 37.32 47.34 -7.99
CA GLY A 6 36.14 46.79 -8.64
C GLY A 6 34.94 47.72 -8.42
N LYS A 7 34.28 48.15 -9.50
CA LYS A 7 33.01 48.90 -9.44
C LYS A 7 31.89 48.00 -8.90
N PRO A 8 30.91 48.54 -8.15
CA PRO A 8 29.69 47.81 -7.83
C PRO A 8 28.87 47.59 -9.11
N THR A 9 28.83 46.35 -9.58
CA THR A 9 27.88 45.93 -10.60
C THR A 9 26.51 45.85 -9.94
N ASN A 10 25.63 46.80 -10.28
CA ASN A 10 24.19 46.65 -10.09
C ASN A 10 23.74 45.39 -10.82
N GLN A 11 23.53 44.29 -10.08
CA GLN A 11 22.70 43.20 -10.55
C GLN A 11 21.23 43.63 -10.36
N PRO A 12 20.38 43.48 -11.37
CA PRO A 12 19.00 43.92 -11.30
C PRO A 12 18.26 43.14 -10.22
N THR A 13 17.62 43.91 -9.34
CA THR A 13 16.54 43.48 -8.47
C THR A 13 15.48 42.73 -9.27
N ASN A 14 15.45 41.41 -9.17
CA ASN A 14 14.28 40.62 -9.54
C ASN A 14 13.67 40.05 -8.25
N GLN A 15 12.82 40.85 -7.62
CA GLN A 15 11.75 40.30 -6.79
C GLN A 15 10.70 39.70 -7.73
N VAL A 16 10.53 38.38 -7.75
CA VAL A 16 9.19 37.78 -7.86
C VAL A 16 9.14 36.47 -7.05
N THR A 17 8.39 36.57 -5.98
CA THR A 17 7.87 35.56 -5.06
C THR A 17 7.08 34.44 -5.77
N HIS A 18 7.00 33.26 -5.13
CA HIS A 18 6.05 32.13 -5.36
C HIS A 18 6.47 30.97 -6.31
N ASN A 19 7.56 30.26 -6.01
CA ASN A 19 7.81 28.92 -6.57
C ASN A 19 7.79 27.82 -5.50
N GLN A 20 6.81 27.86 -4.59
CA GLN A 20 6.49 26.72 -3.71
C GLN A 20 5.03 26.26 -3.84
N ALA A 21 4.21 26.97 -4.64
CA ALA A 21 2.83 26.60 -4.91
C ALA A 21 2.65 25.87 -6.25
N SER A 22 3.52 26.08 -7.24
CA SER A 22 3.38 25.52 -8.60
C SER A 22 3.70 24.03 -8.68
N ASN A 23 4.66 23.52 -7.90
CA ASN A 23 4.98 22.10 -7.84
C ASN A 23 3.78 21.28 -7.34
N ASN A 24 3.02 21.82 -6.37
CA ASN A 24 1.85 21.13 -5.81
C ASN A 24 0.71 20.98 -6.82
N MET A 25 0.54 21.92 -7.75
CA MET A 25 -0.54 21.86 -8.74
C MET A 25 -0.25 20.81 -9.80
N ALA A 26 0.99 20.75 -10.28
CA ALA A 26 1.42 19.75 -11.26
C ALA A 26 1.35 18.33 -10.66
N ASP A 27 1.80 18.16 -9.42
CA ASP A 27 1.73 16.87 -8.70
C ASP A 27 0.26 16.46 -8.42
N PHE A 28 -0.60 17.41 -8.06
CA PHE A 28 -2.04 17.16 -7.86
C PHE A 28 -2.74 16.72 -9.15
N LEU A 29 -2.42 17.34 -10.30
CA LEU A 29 -2.96 16.94 -11.60
C LEU A 29 -2.41 15.59 -12.07
N ALA A 30 -1.12 15.33 -11.82
CA ALA A 30 -0.50 14.04 -12.08
C ALA A 30 -1.13 12.93 -11.23
N ALA A 31 -1.50 13.21 -9.98
CA ALA A 31 -2.21 12.28 -9.11
C ALA A 31 -3.65 11.98 -9.57
N GLY A 32 -4.29 12.91 -10.29
CA GLY A 32 -5.61 12.72 -10.90
C GLY A 32 -5.59 11.98 -12.25
N THR A 33 -4.41 11.65 -12.78
CA THR A 33 -4.29 10.84 -14.00
C THR A 33 -4.49 9.35 -13.66
N VAL A 34 -5.15 8.60 -14.57
CA VAL A 34 -5.34 7.16 -14.41
C VAL A 34 -3.99 6.47 -14.26
N SER A 35 -3.76 5.93 -13.06
CA SER A 35 -2.55 5.18 -12.76
C SER A 35 -2.73 3.70 -13.07
N THR A 36 -1.64 2.97 -13.27
CA THR A 36 -1.71 1.51 -13.47
C THR A 36 -2.37 0.77 -12.29
N ARG A 37 -2.33 1.34 -11.09
CA ARG A 37 -3.01 0.80 -9.90
C ARG A 37 -4.53 0.89 -10.00
N ASP A 38 -5.03 1.96 -10.62
CA ASP A 38 -6.45 2.17 -10.85
C ASP A 38 -7.00 1.17 -11.88
N LEU A 39 -6.19 0.84 -12.90
CA LEU A 39 -6.55 -0.15 -13.92
C LEU A 39 -6.67 -1.59 -13.38
N ILE A 40 -5.94 -1.93 -12.31
CA ILE A 40 -5.99 -3.26 -11.67
C ILE A 40 -6.86 -3.28 -10.41
N ALA A 41 -7.49 -2.17 -10.06
CA ALA A 41 -8.36 -2.10 -8.90
C ALA A 41 -9.64 -2.91 -9.14
N PRO A 42 -10.22 -3.52 -8.08
CA PRO A 42 -11.53 -4.16 -8.18
C PRO A 42 -12.64 -3.12 -8.41
N SER A 43 -13.82 -3.56 -8.84
CA SER A 43 -14.93 -2.66 -9.13
C SER A 43 -15.53 -2.06 -7.85
N TYR A 44 -15.62 -2.86 -6.79
CA TYR A 44 -15.96 -2.40 -5.45
C TYR A 44 -15.45 -3.35 -4.36
N VAL A 45 -15.33 -2.81 -3.14
CA VAL A 45 -14.99 -3.58 -1.93
C VAL A 45 -15.99 -3.20 -0.83
N GLU A 46 -16.67 -4.20 -0.28
CA GLU A 46 -17.57 -4.05 0.88
C GLU A 46 -16.91 -4.69 2.10
N VAL A 47 -16.82 -3.90 3.18
CA VAL A 47 -16.16 -4.30 4.43
C VAL A 47 -17.23 -4.44 5.51
N ASP A 48 -17.43 -5.67 5.98
CA ASP A 48 -18.28 -5.99 7.12
C ASP A 48 -17.42 -6.60 8.25
N PHE A 49 -17.94 -6.60 9.48
CA PHE A 49 -17.25 -7.17 10.63
C PHE A 49 -16.96 -8.66 10.47
N ASN A 50 -17.83 -9.37 9.75
CA ASN A 50 -17.74 -10.81 9.61
C ASN A 50 -17.12 -11.26 8.28
N ASN A 51 -17.10 -10.41 7.25
CA ASN A 51 -16.60 -10.79 5.94
C ASN A 51 -16.12 -9.56 5.14
N LEU A 52 -15.23 -9.82 4.20
CA LEU A 52 -14.81 -8.86 3.19
C LEU A 52 -15.35 -9.34 1.84
N LYS A 53 -16.11 -8.51 1.14
CA LYS A 53 -16.61 -8.83 -0.21
C LYS A 53 -15.85 -7.98 -1.23
N ILE A 54 -15.23 -8.64 -2.20
CA ILE A 54 -14.55 -8.01 -3.32
C ILE A 54 -15.25 -8.50 -4.59
N ASP A 55 -15.88 -7.58 -5.32
CA ASP A 55 -16.76 -7.89 -6.45
C ASP A 55 -17.86 -8.90 -6.07
N ASP A 56 -17.80 -10.15 -6.54
CA ASP A 56 -18.78 -11.21 -6.20
C ASP A 56 -18.19 -12.31 -5.29
N LYS A 57 -16.99 -12.08 -4.74
CA LYS A 57 -16.27 -13.06 -3.90
C LYS A 57 -16.26 -12.64 -2.45
N PHE A 58 -16.52 -13.59 -1.56
CA PHE A 58 -16.46 -13.41 -0.12
C PHE A 58 -15.15 -13.96 0.46
N TYR A 59 -14.55 -13.20 1.35
CA TYR A 59 -13.32 -13.53 2.05
C TYR A 59 -13.55 -13.46 3.55
N ARG A 60 -13.00 -14.43 4.27
CA ARG A 60 -12.98 -14.47 5.74
C ARG A 60 -11.68 -15.09 6.21
N THR A 61 -11.06 -14.45 7.19
CA THR A 61 -9.90 -14.99 7.89
C THR A 61 -10.35 -15.58 9.21
N LEU A 62 -10.01 -16.85 9.44
CA LEU A 62 -10.28 -17.55 10.69
C LEU A 62 -8.96 -17.76 11.44
N TYR A 63 -9.00 -17.57 12.75
CA TYR A 63 -7.87 -17.85 13.64
C TYR A 63 -8.26 -18.97 14.60
N VAL A 64 -7.43 -20.00 14.65
CA VAL A 64 -7.61 -21.15 15.54
C VAL A 64 -6.47 -21.15 16.55
N VAL A 65 -6.82 -21.18 17.83
CA VAL A 65 -5.88 -21.30 18.96
C VAL A 65 -6.13 -22.62 19.67
N GLY A 66 -5.10 -23.15 20.34
CA GLY A 66 -5.23 -24.38 21.12
C GLY A 66 -5.27 -25.66 20.27
N TYR A 67 -4.38 -25.78 19.28
CA TYR A 67 -4.19 -27.06 18.58
C TYR A 67 -3.85 -28.19 19.56
N PRO A 68 -4.31 -29.43 19.30
CA PRO A 68 -3.97 -30.59 20.12
C PRO A 68 -2.46 -30.78 20.22
N ARG A 69 -1.96 -31.18 21.41
CA ARG A 69 -0.54 -31.53 21.60
C ARG A 69 -0.12 -32.78 20.81
N TYR A 70 -1.08 -33.66 20.53
CA TYR A 70 -0.87 -34.89 19.80
C TYR A 70 -1.96 -35.04 18.75
N VAL A 71 -1.58 -35.44 17.54
CA VAL A 71 -2.48 -35.62 16.41
C VAL A 71 -2.21 -36.98 15.77
N SER A 72 -3.26 -37.65 15.32
CA SER A 72 -3.12 -38.85 14.49
C SER A 72 -2.73 -38.45 13.06
N PRO A 73 -2.23 -39.41 12.25
CA PRO A 73 -2.18 -39.22 10.81
C PRO A 73 -3.54 -38.75 10.25
N ASN A 74 -3.51 -37.94 9.19
CA ASN A 74 -4.68 -37.40 8.49
C ASN A 74 -5.61 -36.48 9.31
N TRP A 75 -5.18 -35.96 10.46
CA TRP A 75 -6.02 -35.06 11.27
C TRP A 75 -6.42 -33.76 10.54
N LEU A 76 -5.61 -33.30 9.57
CA LEU A 76 -5.88 -32.10 8.76
C LEU A 76 -6.64 -32.40 7.46
N TYR A 77 -7.04 -33.66 7.22
CA TYR A 77 -7.58 -34.12 5.94
C TYR A 77 -8.71 -33.24 5.41
N SER A 78 -9.71 -32.94 6.26
CA SER A 78 -10.88 -32.14 5.87
C SER A 78 -10.53 -30.74 5.35
N LEU A 79 -9.43 -30.15 5.82
CA LEU A 79 -8.98 -28.82 5.39
C LEU A 79 -8.18 -28.89 4.09
N ILE A 80 -7.34 -29.92 3.91
CA ILE A 80 -6.51 -30.05 2.70
C ILE A 80 -7.30 -30.60 1.50
N THR A 81 -8.39 -31.35 1.73
CA THR A 81 -9.26 -31.85 0.66
C THR A 81 -10.48 -30.98 0.42
N PHE A 82 -10.46 -29.74 0.93
CA PHE A 82 -11.55 -28.80 0.72
C PHE A 82 -11.55 -28.33 -0.74
N ASP A 83 -12.71 -28.37 -1.41
CA ASP A 83 -12.85 -28.13 -2.86
C ASP A 83 -12.88 -26.62 -3.23
N HIS A 84 -12.42 -25.76 -2.32
CA HIS A 84 -12.37 -24.32 -2.53
C HIS A 84 -11.01 -23.74 -2.14
N PRO A 85 -10.61 -22.60 -2.74
CA PRO A 85 -9.35 -21.95 -2.41
C PRO A 85 -9.27 -21.62 -0.92
N LEU A 86 -8.28 -22.20 -0.24
CA LEU A 86 -8.02 -21.99 1.17
C LEU A 86 -6.53 -21.74 1.38
N TYR A 87 -6.21 -20.65 2.06
CA TYR A 87 -4.84 -20.36 2.50
C TYR A 87 -4.71 -20.69 3.97
N ILE A 88 -3.73 -21.53 4.31
CA ILE A 88 -3.47 -21.97 5.69
C ILE A 88 -2.06 -21.55 6.06
N SER A 89 -1.92 -20.90 7.21
CA SER A 89 -0.64 -20.66 7.86
C SER A 89 -0.70 -21.18 9.29
N MET A 90 0.34 -21.90 9.72
CA MET A 90 0.47 -22.43 11.06
C MET A 90 1.74 -21.90 11.70
N TYR A 91 1.63 -21.41 12.93
CA TYR A 91 2.75 -20.93 13.72
C TYR A 91 2.90 -21.85 14.93
N ILE A 92 3.98 -22.62 14.96
CA ILE A 92 4.29 -23.55 16.03
C ILE A 92 5.56 -23.06 16.73
N TYR A 93 5.41 -22.71 18.00
CA TYR A 93 6.54 -22.30 18.84
C TYR A 93 6.94 -23.47 19.72
N PRO A 94 8.21 -23.89 19.71
CA PRO A 94 8.69 -24.91 20.63
C PRO A 94 8.62 -24.39 22.07
N THR A 95 8.21 -25.28 22.98
CA THR A 95 8.32 -25.08 24.43
C THR A 95 9.59 -25.72 24.97
#